data_AF-A0A357MA56-F1
#
_entry.id   AF-A0A357MA56-F1
#
_cell.length_a   1.000
_cell.length_b   1.000
_cell.length_c   1.000
_cell.angle_alpha   90.00
_cell.angle_beta   90.00
_cell.angle_gamma   90.00
#
_symmetry.space_group_name_H-M   'P 1'
#
loop_
_entity.id
_entity.type
_entity.pdbx_description
1 polymer ?
#
loop_
_entity_poly.entity_id
_entity_poly.type
_entity_poly.pdbx_seq_one_letter_code
_entity_poly.pdbx_strand_id
1 'polypeptide(L)' 'MIPNKVKTTSISGTKTWNDNNASDRPSTIQVDLLQNGTVIKTQGVTAANGWGYTFADVPGYDADGNAYTYTVKE' A
#
# COMPACT_ATOMS: atom_id res chain seq x y z
N MET A 1 -3.59 32.05 4.78
CA MET A 1 -3.12 30.66 4.95
C MET A 1 -2.87 30.10 3.55
N ILE A 2 -1.62 29.80 3.19
CA ILE A 2 -1.31 29.20 1.88
C ILE A 2 -1.35 27.68 2.11
N PRO A 3 -2.28 26.91 1.50
CA PRO A 3 -2.27 25.47 1.65
C PRO A 3 -1.05 24.92 0.92
N ASN A 4 -0.07 24.42 1.66
CA ASN A 4 1.03 23.66 1.09
C ASN A 4 0.42 22.42 0.44
N LYS A 5 0.30 22.41 -0.90
CA LYS A 5 -0.29 21.31 -1.64
C LYS A 5 0.74 20.18 -1.63
N VAL A 6 0.73 19.38 -0.56
CA VAL A 6 1.64 18.24 -0.41
C VAL A 6 1.48 17.37 -1.64
N LYS A 7 2.55 17.16 -2.40
CA LYS A 7 2.51 16.32 -3.59
C LYS A 7 2.20 14.90 -3.12
N THR A 8 0.99 14.42 -3.43
CA THR A 8 0.59 13.06 -3.12
C THR A 8 1.00 12.12 -4.26
N THR A 9 1.16 10.84 -3.93
CA THR A 9 1.37 9.76 -4.88
C THR A 9 0.37 8.64 -4.59
N SER A 10 0.29 7.67 -5.50
CA SER A 10 -0.50 6.46 -5.32
C SER A 10 0.41 5.24 -5.41
N ILE A 11 0.25 4.32 -4.47
CA ILE A 11 1.02 3.08 -4.41
C ILE A 11 0.06 1.94 -4.66
N SER A 12 0.21 1.28 -5.79
CA SER A 12 -0.62 0.13 -6.16
C SER A 12 0.25 -1.09 -6.42
N GLY A 13 -0.31 -2.26 -6.14
CA GLY A 13 0.32 -3.53 -6.44
C GLY A 13 -0.71 -4.65 -6.52
N THR A 14 -0.24 -5.81 -6.98
CA THR A 14 -1.05 -7.02 -7.09
C THR A 14 -0.28 -8.17 -6.46
N LYS A 15 -0.93 -8.93 -5.57
CA LYS A 15 -0.38 -10.17 -5.06
C LYS A 15 -0.54 -11.25 -6.14
N THR A 16 0.59 -11.85 -6.52
CA THR A 16 0.62 -13.01 -7.41
C THR A 16 1.00 -14.25 -6.62
N TRP A 17 0.28 -15.34 -6.85
CA TRP A 17 0.55 -16.64 -6.25
C TRP A 17 1.35 -17.49 -7.25
N ASN A 18 2.57 -17.89 -6.88
CA ASN A 18 3.38 -18.86 -7.64
C ASN A 18 3.39 -20.20 -6.90
N ASP A 19 2.20 -20.79 -6.75
CA ASP A 19 1.93 -21.97 -5.92
C ASP A 19 1.37 -23.14 -6.74
N ASN A 20 1.47 -23.09 -8.07
CA ASN A 20 0.85 -24.05 -8.98
C ASN A 20 -0.69 -24.17 -8.82
N ASN A 21 -1.36 -23.04 -8.58
CA ASN A 21 -2.82 -22.98 -8.38
C ASN A 21 -3.31 -23.85 -7.20
N ALA A 22 -2.59 -23.75 -6.09
CA ALA A 22 -3.00 -24.38 -4.84
C ALA A 22 -4.40 -23.91 -4.40
N SER A 23 -5.17 -24.83 -3.81
CA SER A 23 -6.58 -24.60 -3.42
C SER A 23 -6.74 -24.11 -1.98
N ASP A 24 -5.66 -24.08 -1.21
CA ASP A 24 -5.60 -23.73 0.22
C ASP A 24 -5.22 -22.25 0.46
N ARG A 25 -5.49 -21.38 -0.53
CA ARG A 25 -5.24 -19.94 -0.39
C ARG A 25 -6.12 -19.33 0.70
N PRO A 26 -5.58 -18.41 1.50
CA PRO A 26 -6.41 -17.66 2.44
C PRO A 26 -7.48 -16.86 1.68
N SER A 27 -8.64 -16.65 2.30
CA SER A 27 -9.72 -15.86 1.69
C SER A 27 -9.38 -14.37 1.58
N THR A 28 -8.52 -13.88 2.50
CA THR A 28 -7.99 -12.51 2.49
C THR A 28 -6.53 -12.52 2.94
N ILE A 29 -5.74 -11.61 2.38
CA ILE A 29 -4.45 -11.18 2.96
C ILE A 29 -4.60 -9.74 3.44
N GLN A 30 -3.75 -9.33 4.37
CA GLN A 30 -3.62 -7.94 4.76
C GLN A 30 -2.35 -7.39 4.13
N VAL A 31 -2.44 -6.19 3.57
CA VAL A 31 -1.29 -5.49 3.01
C VAL A 31 -1.13 -4.19 3.78
N ASP A 32 0.00 -4.07 4.47
CA ASP A 32 0.39 -2.87 5.21
C ASP A 32 1.26 -1.98 4.34
N LEU A 33 0.91 -0.70 4.28
CA LEU A 33 1.78 0.35 3.77
C LEU A 33 2.52 0.98 4.94
N LEU A 34 3.84 0.89 4.91
CA LEU A 34 4.71 1.51 5.88
C LEU A 34 5.32 2.79 5.29
N GLN A 35 5.27 3.87 6.05
CA GLN A 35 5.94 5.14 5.80
C GLN A 35 7.10 5.26 6.77
N ASN A 36 8.34 5.34 6.26
CA ASN A 36 9.56 5.37 7.07
C ASN A 36 9.61 4.25 8.14
N GLY A 37 9.11 3.06 7.80
CA GLY A 37 9.06 1.91 8.71
C GLY A 37 7.87 1.87 9.68
N THR A 38 6.96 2.84 9.63
CA THR A 38 5.73 2.85 10.45
C THR A 38 4.51 2.55 9.60
N VAL A 39 3.64 1.63 10.03
CA VAL A 39 2.39 1.33 9.32
C VAL A 39 1.48 2.56 9.33
N ILE A 40 1.07 3.03 8.15
CA ILE A 40 0.17 4.19 7.99
C ILE A 40 -1.19 3.81 7.41
N LYS A 41 -1.27 2.71 6.66
CA LYS A 41 -2.50 2.17 6.06
C LYS A 41 -2.42 0.66 5.99
N THR A 42 -3.55 0.00 6.12
CA THR A 42 -3.71 -1.44 5.93
C THR A 42 -4.87 -1.67 4.99
N GLN A 43 -4.71 -2.56 4.02
CA GLN A 43 -5.76 -2.93 3.07
C GLN A 43 -5.96 -4.44 3.05
N GLY A 44 -7.22 -4.86 3.21
CA GLY A 44 -7.61 -6.24 2.95
C GLY A 44 -7.64 -6.50 1.45
N VAL A 45 -6.93 -7.53 1.01
CA VAL A 45 -6.85 -7.95 -0.39
C VAL A 45 -7.40 -9.36 -0.49
N THR A 46 -8.21 -9.61 -1.52
CA THR A 46 -8.99 -10.86 -1.68
C THR A 46 -8.94 -11.36 -3.11
N ALA A 47 -9.38 -12.59 -3.35
CA ALA A 47 -9.57 -13.04 -4.73
C ALA A 47 -10.62 -12.19 -5.49
N ALA A 48 -11.63 -11.66 -4.78
CA ALA A 48 -12.71 -10.87 -5.38
C ALA A 48 -12.24 -9.53 -5.95
N ASN A 49 -11.19 -8.92 -5.37
CA ASN A 49 -10.58 -7.69 -5.91
C ASN A 49 -9.38 -7.99 -6.84
N GLY A 50 -9.27 -9.23 -7.33
CA GLY A 50 -8.18 -9.66 -8.20
C GLY A 50 -6.81 -9.63 -7.53
N TRP A 51 -6.77 -9.77 -6.20
CA TRP A 51 -5.56 -9.66 -5.40
C TRP A 51 -4.85 -8.29 -5.51
N GLY A 52 -5.56 -7.25 -5.92
CA GLY A 52 -5.03 -5.89 -6.06
C GLY A 52 -5.20 -5.04 -4.80
N TYR A 53 -4.27 -4.12 -4.58
CA TYR A 53 -4.37 -3.04 -3.59
C TYR A 53 -3.92 -1.71 -4.18
N THR A 54 -4.49 -0.63 -3.65
CA THR A 54 -4.17 0.74 -4.05
C THR A 54 -4.27 1.66 -2.85
N PHE A 55 -3.13 2.20 -2.44
CA PHE A 55 -3.03 3.29 -1.48
C PHE A 55 -2.95 4.62 -2.22
N ALA A 56 -4.11 5.24 -2.44
CA ALA A 56 -4.18 6.57 -3.04
C ALA A 56 -3.85 7.67 -2.02
N ASP A 57 -3.50 8.84 -2.55
CA ASP A 57 -3.32 10.09 -1.80
C ASP A 57 -2.35 9.98 -0.62
N VAL A 58 -1.22 9.30 -0.82
CA VAL A 58 -0.16 9.23 0.19
C VAL A 58 0.85 10.35 -0.04
N PRO A 59 1.23 11.13 1.00
CA PRO A 59 2.10 12.29 0.83
C PRO A 59 3.51 11.86 0.39
N GLY A 60 4.12 12.51 -0.59
CA GLY A 60 5.48 12.18 -1.02
C GLY A 60 6.56 12.70 -0.07
N TYR A 61 6.25 13.77 0.68
CA TYR A 61 7.20 14.51 1.50
C TYR A 61 6.59 14.91 2.84
N ASP A 62 7.41 15.01 3.88
CA ASP A 62 7.03 15.54 5.19
C ASP A 62 6.90 17.07 5.19
N ALA A 63 6.60 17.64 6.36
CA ALA A 63 6.45 19.09 6.52
C ALA A 63 7.76 19.86 6.31
N ASP A 64 8.90 19.19 6.51
CA ASP A 64 10.25 19.75 6.38
C ASP A 64 10.81 19.59 4.95
N GLY A 65 10.09 18.87 4.07
CA GLY A 65 10.46 18.63 2.69
C GLY A 65 11.29 17.36 2.46
N ASN A 66 11.43 16.47 3.45
CA ASN A 66 12.11 15.19 3.28
C ASN A 66 11.18 14.18 2.61
N ALA A 67 11.72 13.38 1.67
CA ALA A 67 10.94 12.36 0.99
C ALA A 67 10.60 11.20 1.94
N TYR A 68 9.35 10.75 1.91
CA TYR A 68 8.95 9.54 2.62
C TYR A 68 9.42 8.30 1.87
N THR A 69 9.98 7.34 2.62
CA THR A 69 10.24 5.99 2.12
C THR A 69 9.01 5.13 2.36
N TYR A 70 8.45 4.60 1.28
CA TYR A 70 7.32 3.70 1.36
C TYR A 70 7.73 2.25 1.13
N THR A 71 7.31 1.37 2.02
CA THR A 71 7.45 -0.08 1.87
C THR A 71 6.11 -0.76 2.06
N VAL A 72 5.91 -1.87 1.36
CA VAL A 72 4.69 -2.66 1.47
C VAL A 72 5.03 -4.00 2.11
N LYS A 73 4.21 -4.44 3.07
CA LYS A 73 4.35 -5.70 3.78
C LYS A 73 3.03 -6.47 3.77
N GLU A 74 3.10 -7.79 3.72
CA GLU A 74 1.98 -8.71 3.94
C GLU A 74 2.03 -9.30 5.35
#